data_AF-A0A397EEC1-F1
#
_entry.id   AF-A0A397EEC1-F1
#
_cell.length_a   1.000
_cell.length_b   1.000
_cell.length_c   1.000
_cell.angle_alpha   90.00
_cell.angle_beta   90.00
_cell.angle_gamma   90.00
#
_symmetry.space_group_name_H-M   'P 1'
#
loop_
_entity.id
_entity.type
_entity.pdbx_description
1 polymer ?
#
loop_
_entity_poly.entity_id
_entity_poly.type
_entity_poly.pdbx_seq_one_letter_code
_entity_poly.pdbx_strand_id
1 'polypeptide(L)'
;MTQQQRSAFSTILAIHDLAMLVLEFQCGIYEDVYPLMLRHDVIATTCTNIIADPSNAKSHLMDFHTAFAPWYHLRSDTASSSLRRLLRCNPKLAPLLALYGVFTNTAPLLTGLLQLPQTPSLRWSSIWMDIAASAGHLRALRVLDVVTKTCPFSAMDHAAMNGHLHVVTYLHEHRREGCTESAMDYASANGHLAVV
;
A
#
# COMPACT_ATOMS: atom_id res chain seq x y z
N MET A 1 -26.32 -41.70 3.46
CA MET A 1 -25.69 -41.71 2.13
C MET A 1 -25.10 -43.08 1.87
N THR A 2 -25.51 -43.73 0.80
CA THR A 2 -25.03 -45.07 0.42
C THR A 2 -23.58 -44.98 -0.11
N GLN A 3 -22.80 -46.05 0.02
CA GLN A 3 -21.39 -46.11 -0.43
C GLN A 3 -21.22 -45.74 -1.92
N GLN A 4 -22.26 -46.00 -2.70
CA GLN A 4 -22.36 -45.66 -4.12
C GLN A 4 -22.48 -44.14 -4.37
N GLN A 5 -23.16 -43.40 -3.48
CA GLN A 5 -23.25 -41.94 -3.56
C GLN A 5 -21.90 -41.26 -3.25
N ARG A 6 -21.11 -41.82 -2.33
CA ARG A 6 -19.75 -41.30 -2.01
C ARG A 6 -18.78 -41.50 -3.18
N SER A 7 -18.84 -42.68 -3.82
CA SER A 7 -18.02 -42.98 -5.00
C SER A 7 -18.38 -42.08 -6.19
N ALA A 8 -19.67 -41.85 -6.45
CA ALA A 8 -20.08 -40.94 -7.52
C ALA A 8 -19.59 -39.50 -7.28
N PHE A 9 -19.67 -39.02 -6.03
CA PHE A 9 -19.20 -37.68 -5.66
C PHE A 9 -17.69 -37.50 -5.87
N SER A 10 -16.88 -38.49 -5.48
CA SER A 10 -15.42 -38.40 -5.68
C SER A 10 -15.04 -38.35 -7.16
N THR A 11 -15.76 -39.10 -8.00
CA THR A 11 -15.49 -39.13 -9.44
C THR A 11 -15.89 -37.81 -10.10
N ILE A 12 -17.00 -37.21 -9.68
CA ILE A 12 -17.48 -35.92 -10.19
C ILE A 12 -16.51 -34.78 -9.82
N LEU A 13 -15.99 -34.75 -8.59
CA LEU A 13 -15.00 -33.76 -8.16
C LEU A 13 -13.61 -33.95 -8.80
N ALA A 14 -13.31 -35.14 -9.32
CA ALA A 14 -12.06 -35.41 -10.03
C ALA A 14 -12.09 -34.97 -11.50
N ILE A 15 -13.25 -34.57 -12.04
CA ILE A 15 -13.37 -34.04 -13.40
C ILE A 15 -12.79 -32.63 -13.39
N HIS A 16 -11.65 -32.47 -14.06
CA HIS A 16 -10.91 -31.21 -14.12
C HIS A 16 -11.81 -30.03 -14.54
N ASP A 17 -12.61 -30.20 -15.59
CA ASP A 17 -13.48 -29.16 -16.12
C ASP A 17 -14.58 -28.74 -15.13
N LEU A 18 -15.12 -29.69 -14.36
CA LEU A 18 -16.13 -29.42 -13.35
C LEU A 18 -15.51 -28.75 -12.10
N ALA A 19 -14.31 -29.17 -11.70
CA ALA A 19 -13.55 -28.51 -10.65
C ALA A 19 -13.21 -27.06 -11.04
N MET A 20 -12.83 -26.82 -12.30
CA MET A 20 -12.59 -25.48 -12.83
C MET A 20 -13.87 -24.64 -12.88
N LEU A 21 -14.99 -25.19 -13.33
CA LEU A 21 -16.31 -24.51 -13.30
C LEU A 21 -16.78 -24.19 -11.87
N VAL A 22 -16.56 -25.09 -10.91
CA VAL A 22 -16.89 -24.86 -9.50
C VAL A 22 -16.02 -23.76 -8.91
N LEU A 23 -14.71 -23.74 -9.22
CA LEU A 23 -13.79 -22.68 -8.81
C LEU A 23 -14.06 -21.34 -9.54
N GLU A 24 -14.61 -21.39 -10.75
CA GLU A 24 -14.98 -20.20 -11.54
C GLU A 24 -16.30 -19.58 -11.05
N PHE A 25 -17.26 -20.39 -10.59
CA PHE A 25 -18.55 -19.93 -10.04
C PHE A 25 -18.54 -19.69 -8.53
N GLN A 26 -17.61 -20.29 -7.78
CA GLN A 26 -17.37 -19.90 -6.40
C GLN A 26 -16.36 -18.76 -6.42
N CYS A 27 -16.83 -17.53 -6.22
CA CYS A 27 -15.99 -16.44 -5.70
C CYS A 27 -15.56 -16.77 -4.26
N GLY A 28 -14.88 -17.89 -4.06
CA GLY A 28 -14.30 -18.30 -2.80
C GLY A 28 -13.14 -17.38 -2.47
N ILE A 29 -13.03 -17.03 -1.20
CA ILE A 29 -11.84 -16.34 -0.69
C ILE A 29 -10.68 -17.35 -0.82
N TYR A 30 -9.61 -16.98 -1.51
CA TYR A 30 -8.44 -17.84 -1.58
C TYR A 30 -7.95 -18.15 -0.15
N GLU A 31 -7.56 -19.39 0.12
CA GLU A 31 -7.11 -19.83 1.45
C GLU A 31 -5.99 -18.92 1.98
N ASP A 32 -5.12 -18.45 1.10
CA ASP A 32 -4.06 -17.52 1.46
C ASP A 32 -4.56 -16.11 1.79
N VAL A 33 -5.67 -15.66 1.21
CA VAL A 33 -6.27 -14.33 1.46
C VAL A 33 -7.20 -14.32 2.68
N TYR A 34 -7.67 -15.48 3.10
CA TYR A 34 -8.65 -15.65 4.20
C TYR A 34 -8.26 -14.96 5.52
N PRO A 35 -7.00 -15.04 6.01
CA PRO A 35 -6.60 -14.38 7.27
C PRO A 35 -6.75 -12.85 7.25
N LEU A 36 -6.60 -12.23 6.08
CA LEU A 36 -6.76 -10.78 5.91
C LEU A 36 -8.23 -10.38 5.76
N MET A 37 -9.06 -11.23 5.14
CA MET A 37 -10.49 -10.94 4.98
C MET A 37 -11.29 -11.09 6.28
N LEU A 38 -10.84 -11.92 7.22
CA LEU A 38 -11.40 -11.97 8.58
C LEU A 38 -11.20 -10.67 9.38
N ARG A 39 -10.33 -9.77 8.91
CA ARG A 39 -10.00 -8.47 9.54
C ARG A 39 -10.54 -7.28 8.72
N HIS A 40 -11.62 -7.50 7.95
CA HIS A 40 -12.21 -6.49 7.07
C HIS A 40 -12.71 -5.25 7.84
N ASP A 41 -13.12 -5.43 9.10
CA ASP A 41 -13.43 -4.37 10.06
C ASP A 41 -12.23 -3.45 10.27
N VAL A 42 -11.07 -3.99 10.64
CA VAL A 42 -9.83 -3.22 10.86
C VAL A 42 -9.45 -2.44 9.60
N ILE A 43 -9.52 -3.08 8.43
CA ILE A 43 -9.20 -2.45 7.15
C ILE A 43 -10.11 -1.26 6.85
N ALA A 44 -11.42 -1.42 7.04
CA ALA A 44 -12.40 -0.37 6.78
C ALA A 44 -12.22 0.80 7.77
N THR A 45 -12.02 0.49 9.05
CA THR A 45 -11.82 1.47 10.12
C THR A 45 -10.51 2.23 9.97
N THR A 46 -9.41 1.56 9.59
CA THR A 46 -8.12 2.21 9.30
C THR A 46 -8.24 3.20 8.14
N CYS A 47 -8.94 2.84 7.06
CA CYS A 47 -9.19 3.75 5.94
C CYS A 47 -9.97 5.00 6.36
N THR A 48 -11.04 4.84 7.14
CA THR A 48 -11.85 5.98 7.60
C THR A 48 -11.08 6.86 8.59
N ASN A 49 -10.31 6.26 9.47
CA ASN A 49 -9.59 6.98 10.52
C ASN A 49 -8.39 7.75 9.98
N ILE A 50 -7.66 7.20 9.00
CA ILE A 50 -6.54 7.91 8.36
C ILE A 50 -7.03 9.15 7.59
N ILE A 51 -8.23 9.07 6.98
CA ILE A 51 -8.85 10.21 6.31
C ILE A 51 -9.33 11.26 7.33
N ALA A 52 -9.86 10.81 8.47
CA ALA A 52 -10.40 11.70 9.50
C ALA A 52 -9.33 12.38 10.36
N ASP A 53 -8.24 11.67 10.69
CA ASP A 53 -7.14 12.16 11.52
C ASP A 53 -5.78 11.66 10.99
N PRO A 54 -5.14 12.40 10.07
CA PRO A 54 -3.82 12.07 9.54
C PRO A 54 -2.73 12.06 10.62
N SER A 55 -2.91 12.81 11.71
CA SER A 55 -1.96 12.94 12.82
C SER A 55 -1.72 11.61 13.54
N ASN A 56 -2.76 10.76 13.63
CA ASN A 56 -2.71 9.43 14.23
C ASN A 56 -2.56 8.30 13.21
N ALA A 57 -2.30 8.60 11.94
CA ALA A 57 -2.18 7.58 10.89
C ALA A 57 -1.16 6.48 11.23
N LYS A 58 -0.11 6.81 11.99
CA LYS A 58 0.92 5.85 12.42
C LYS A 58 0.38 4.72 13.29
N SER A 59 -0.54 4.98 14.22
CA SER A 59 -1.10 3.94 15.10
C SER A 59 -2.03 3.02 14.32
N HIS A 60 -2.92 3.59 13.51
CA HIS A 60 -3.85 2.84 12.67
C HIS A 60 -3.16 2.00 11.58
N LEU A 61 -2.04 2.48 11.03
CA LEU A 61 -1.20 1.70 10.11
C LEU A 61 -0.42 0.60 10.83
N MET A 62 -0.11 0.76 12.12
CA MET A 62 0.57 -0.26 12.91
C MET A 62 -0.32 -1.48 13.15
N ASP A 63 -1.61 -1.28 13.44
CA ASP A 63 -2.57 -2.39 13.56
C ASP A 63 -2.67 -3.18 12.25
N PHE A 64 -2.76 -2.47 11.12
CA PHE A 64 -2.72 -3.10 9.80
C PHE A 64 -1.37 -3.80 9.54
N HIS A 65 -0.24 -3.19 9.94
CA HIS A 65 1.10 -3.78 9.83
C HIS A 65 1.19 -5.12 10.55
N THR A 66 0.69 -5.23 11.78
CA THR A 66 0.75 -6.48 12.55
C THR A 66 0.01 -7.63 11.85
N ALA A 67 -1.08 -7.33 11.13
CA ALA A 67 -1.83 -8.32 10.38
C ALA A 67 -1.20 -8.62 9.00
N PHE A 68 -0.75 -7.59 8.29
CA PHE A 68 -0.33 -7.69 6.90
C PHE A 68 1.15 -8.08 6.73
N ALA A 69 2.05 -7.63 7.61
CA ALA A 69 3.48 -7.91 7.48
C ALA A 69 3.82 -9.41 7.51
N PRO A 70 3.31 -10.22 8.47
CA PRO A 70 3.59 -11.66 8.47
C PRO A 70 3.06 -12.35 7.21
N TRP A 71 1.88 -11.92 6.75
CA TRP A 71 1.26 -12.44 5.54
C TRP A 71 2.10 -12.16 4.28
N TYR A 72 2.64 -10.94 4.18
CA TYR A 72 3.46 -10.48 3.05
C TYR A 72 4.85 -11.13 3.06
N HIS A 73 5.51 -11.22 4.21
CA HIS A 73 6.83 -11.84 4.34
C HIS A 73 6.83 -13.33 3.96
N LEU A 74 5.78 -14.07 4.38
CA LEU A 74 5.62 -15.49 4.03
C LEU A 74 5.49 -15.73 2.51
N ARG A 75 5.20 -14.67 1.74
CA ARG A 75 4.87 -14.75 0.31
C ARG A 75 5.77 -13.88 -0.55
N SER A 76 6.96 -13.50 -0.09
CA SER A 76 7.87 -12.61 -0.84
C SER A 76 8.11 -13.07 -2.29
N ASP A 77 8.25 -14.38 -2.53
CA ASP A 77 8.46 -14.96 -3.87
C ASP A 77 7.22 -14.95 -4.78
N THR A 78 6.01 -14.97 -4.20
CA THR A 78 4.72 -14.99 -4.92
C THR A 78 3.86 -13.75 -4.65
N ALA A 79 4.49 -12.68 -4.14
CA ALA A 79 3.79 -11.52 -3.63
C ALA A 79 2.89 -10.88 -4.70
N SER A 80 3.35 -10.80 -5.94
CA SER A 80 2.59 -10.21 -7.04
C SER A 80 1.33 -10.99 -7.40
N SER A 81 1.35 -12.33 -7.34
CA SER A 81 0.17 -13.15 -7.64
C SER A 81 -0.82 -13.18 -6.47
N SER A 82 -0.34 -13.25 -5.23
CA SER A 82 -1.18 -13.12 -4.03
C SER A 82 -1.80 -11.73 -3.88
N LEU A 83 -1.07 -10.65 -4.21
CA LEU A 83 -1.62 -9.30 -4.24
C LEU A 83 -2.70 -9.14 -5.32
N ARG A 84 -2.50 -9.72 -6.52
CA ARG A 84 -3.55 -9.74 -7.56
C ARG A 84 -4.82 -10.42 -7.07
N ARG A 85 -4.69 -11.58 -6.41
CA ARG A 85 -5.81 -12.31 -5.83
C ARG A 85 -6.52 -11.50 -4.74
N LEU A 86 -5.76 -10.89 -3.83
CA LEU A 86 -6.27 -10.03 -2.76
C LEU A 86 -7.07 -8.85 -3.32
N LEU A 87 -6.55 -8.15 -4.35
CA LEU A 87 -7.23 -7.01 -4.96
C LEU A 87 -8.44 -7.42 -5.80
N ARG A 88 -8.46 -8.64 -6.37
CA ARG A 88 -9.68 -9.19 -6.99
C ARG A 88 -10.78 -9.42 -5.96
N CYS A 89 -10.42 -9.88 -4.75
CA CYS A 89 -11.37 -10.09 -3.66
C CYS A 89 -11.82 -8.77 -3.01
N ASN A 90 -10.92 -7.80 -2.86
CA ASN A 90 -11.23 -6.50 -2.27
C ASN A 90 -10.47 -5.36 -2.97
N PRO A 91 -11.06 -4.75 -4.02
CA PRO A 91 -10.40 -3.67 -4.76
C PRO A 91 -10.24 -2.39 -3.93
N LYS A 92 -11.06 -2.18 -2.89
CA LYS A 92 -10.96 -1.01 -2.00
C LYS A 92 -9.71 -1.02 -1.13
N LEU A 93 -8.99 -2.15 -1.07
CA LEU A 93 -7.75 -2.30 -0.32
C LEU A 93 -6.55 -1.66 -1.02
N ALA A 94 -6.61 -1.43 -2.33
CA ALA A 94 -5.46 -0.94 -3.09
C ALA A 94 -4.90 0.41 -2.58
N PRO A 95 -5.72 1.44 -2.27
CA PRO A 95 -5.22 2.67 -1.67
C PRO A 95 -4.58 2.48 -0.29
N LEU A 96 -5.12 1.55 0.53
CA LEU A 96 -4.56 1.24 1.85
C LEU A 96 -3.19 0.56 1.72
N LEU A 97 -3.05 -0.40 0.79
CA LEU A 97 -1.78 -1.07 0.52
C LEU A 97 -0.74 -0.11 -0.05
N ALA A 98 -1.17 0.82 -0.92
CA ALA A 98 -0.30 1.88 -1.40
C ALA A 98 0.21 2.75 -0.24
N LEU A 99 -0.69 3.21 0.63
CA LEU A 99 -0.31 3.98 1.82
C LEU A 99 0.60 3.20 2.76
N TYR A 100 0.31 1.93 3.00
CA TYR A 100 1.16 1.05 3.79
C TYR A 100 2.55 0.86 3.17
N GLY A 101 2.62 0.73 1.84
CA GLY A 101 3.88 0.66 1.10
C GLY A 101 4.72 1.93 1.26
N VAL A 102 4.05 3.09 1.26
CA VAL A 102 4.67 4.38 1.54
C VAL A 102 5.19 4.41 2.98
N PHE A 103 4.35 4.10 3.97
CA PHE A 103 4.70 4.11 5.40
C PHE A 103 5.83 3.14 5.77
N THR A 104 5.90 1.99 5.12
CA THR A 104 6.97 1.00 5.39
C THR A 104 8.19 1.18 4.50
N ASN A 105 8.19 2.17 3.60
CA ASN A 105 9.23 2.39 2.60
C ASN A 105 9.52 1.14 1.74
N THR A 106 8.51 0.31 1.49
CA THR A 106 8.63 -0.97 0.78
C THR A 106 8.43 -0.77 -0.72
N ALA A 107 9.51 -0.37 -1.41
CA ALA A 107 9.49 -0.21 -2.87
C ALA A 107 8.95 -1.42 -3.65
N PRO A 108 9.29 -2.70 -3.32
CA PRO A 108 8.79 -3.86 -4.08
C PRO A 108 7.27 -3.99 -4.05
N LEU A 109 6.65 -3.61 -2.92
CA LEU A 109 5.20 -3.61 -2.76
C LEU A 109 4.58 -2.53 -3.65
N LEU A 110 5.13 -1.32 -3.62
CA LEU A 110 4.65 -0.19 -4.44
C LEU A 110 4.81 -0.47 -5.94
N THR A 111 5.97 -0.96 -6.39
CA THR A 111 6.18 -1.34 -7.80
C THR A 111 5.30 -2.50 -8.20
N GLY A 112 5.10 -3.47 -7.29
CA GLY A 112 4.21 -4.60 -7.50
C GLY A 112 2.77 -4.17 -7.70
N LEU A 113 2.29 -3.18 -6.94
CA LEU A 113 0.96 -2.58 -7.09
C LEU A 113 0.81 -1.82 -8.42
N LEU A 114 1.82 -1.04 -8.82
CA LEU A 114 1.79 -0.26 -10.06
C LEU A 114 1.73 -1.12 -11.33
N GLN A 115 2.31 -2.32 -11.29
CA GLN A 115 2.26 -3.29 -12.39
C GLN A 115 0.90 -4.01 -12.52
N LEU A 116 -0.08 -3.72 -11.64
CA LEU A 116 -1.38 -4.40 -11.65
C LEU A 116 -2.37 -3.67 -12.57
N PRO A 117 -3.04 -4.37 -13.49
CA PRO A 117 -4.03 -3.77 -14.39
C PRO A 117 -5.32 -3.31 -13.67
N GLN A 118 -5.48 -3.65 -12.39
CA GLN A 118 -6.65 -3.30 -11.56
C GLN A 118 -6.46 -1.98 -10.79
N THR A 119 -5.31 -1.32 -10.89
CA THR A 119 -5.01 -0.04 -10.23
C THR A 119 -4.98 1.20 -11.14
N PRO A 120 -5.59 1.26 -12.34
CA PRO A 120 -5.50 2.46 -13.19
C PRO A 120 -6.28 3.65 -12.61
N SER A 121 -7.14 3.42 -11.62
CA SER A 121 -7.93 4.45 -10.93
C SER A 121 -7.39 4.80 -9.53
N LEU A 122 -6.24 4.27 -9.10
CA LEU A 122 -5.59 4.82 -7.91
C LEU A 122 -5.19 6.25 -8.24
N ARG A 123 -6.02 7.22 -7.82
CA ARG A 123 -5.57 8.59 -7.65
C ARG A 123 -4.54 8.53 -6.54
N TRP A 124 -3.27 8.48 -6.90
CA TRP A 124 -2.16 8.69 -6.00
C TRP A 124 -2.31 10.12 -5.50
N SER A 125 -2.97 10.24 -4.35
CA SER A 125 -3.26 11.54 -3.76
C SER A 125 -1.94 12.21 -3.43
N SER A 126 -1.84 13.51 -3.68
CA SER A 126 -0.65 14.32 -3.38
C SER A 126 -0.19 14.14 -1.92
N ILE A 127 -1.13 13.85 -1.03
CA ILE A 127 -0.90 13.59 0.39
C ILE A 127 0.04 12.40 0.66
N TRP A 128 0.16 11.44 -0.26
CA TRP A 128 1.05 10.30 -0.08
C TRP A 128 2.51 10.68 -0.27
N MET A 129 2.79 11.67 -1.13
CA MET A 129 4.14 12.22 -1.25
C MET A 129 4.50 13.05 -0.03
N ASP A 130 3.57 13.81 0.53
CA ASP A 130 3.80 14.54 1.79
C ASP A 130 4.16 13.57 2.92
N ILE A 131 3.43 12.45 3.05
CA ILE A 131 3.71 11.41 4.05
C ILE A 131 5.07 10.73 3.79
N ALA A 132 5.38 10.41 2.53
CA ALA A 132 6.66 9.81 2.19
C ALA A 132 7.84 10.77 2.50
N ALA A 133 7.64 12.06 2.22
CA ALA A 133 8.63 13.10 2.44
C ALA A 133 8.82 13.42 3.93
N SER A 134 7.72 13.53 4.69
CA SER A 134 7.76 13.75 6.14
C SER A 134 8.39 12.58 6.90
N ALA A 135 8.30 11.35 6.38
CA ALA A 135 8.92 10.15 6.96
C ALA A 135 10.35 9.87 6.43
N GLY A 136 10.84 10.67 5.48
CA GLY A 136 12.19 10.49 4.92
C GLY A 136 12.32 9.27 4.00
N HIS A 137 11.21 8.74 3.48
CA HIS A 137 11.13 7.49 2.73
C HIS A 137 11.45 7.69 1.24
N LEU A 138 12.74 7.86 0.96
CA LEU A 138 13.25 8.14 -0.40
C LEU A 138 12.89 7.05 -1.43
N ARG A 139 12.85 5.77 -1.03
CA ARG A 139 12.52 4.68 -1.96
C ARG A 139 11.05 4.74 -2.37
N ALA A 140 10.16 4.99 -1.42
CA ALA A 140 8.74 5.22 -1.72
C ALA A 140 8.56 6.48 -2.59
N LEU A 141 9.24 7.58 -2.27
CA LEU A 141 9.19 8.81 -3.07
C LEU A 141 9.61 8.59 -4.53
N ARG A 142 10.70 7.87 -4.80
CA ARG A 142 11.12 7.55 -6.17
C ARG A 142 10.04 6.80 -6.96
N VAL A 143 9.35 5.87 -6.31
CA VAL A 143 8.27 5.11 -6.95
C VAL A 143 7.05 6.01 -7.20
N LEU A 144 6.70 6.87 -6.24
CA LEU A 144 5.61 7.84 -6.38
C LEU A 144 5.91 8.90 -7.44
N ASP A 145 7.17 9.31 -7.59
CA ASP A 145 7.61 10.34 -8.52
C ASP A 145 7.37 9.94 -9.99
N VAL A 146 7.57 8.66 -10.32
CA VAL A 146 7.24 8.11 -11.65
C VAL A 146 5.75 8.20 -11.97
N VAL A 147 4.90 8.18 -10.93
CA VAL A 147 3.44 8.02 -11.07
C VAL A 147 2.71 9.35 -10.94
N THR A 148 3.23 10.25 -10.12
CA THR A 148 2.64 11.55 -9.82
C THR A 148 3.33 12.63 -10.63
N LYS A 149 2.60 13.27 -11.54
CA LYS A 149 3.16 14.36 -12.38
C LYS A 149 3.18 15.73 -11.69
N THR A 150 2.55 15.86 -10.52
CA THR A 150 2.40 17.14 -9.81
C THR A 150 2.78 16.96 -8.36
N CYS A 151 3.76 17.73 -7.88
CA CYS A 151 4.11 17.80 -6.47
C CYS A 151 3.35 18.95 -5.80
N PRO A 152 2.78 18.73 -4.61
CA PRO A 152 2.47 19.87 -3.74
C PRO A 152 3.78 20.42 -3.15
N PHE A 153 3.91 21.75 -3.06
CA PHE A 153 5.06 22.44 -2.42
C PHE A 153 5.31 21.93 -0.99
N SER A 154 4.24 21.47 -0.32
CA SER A 154 4.27 20.92 1.03
C SER A 154 5.22 19.76 1.21
N ALA A 155 5.51 18.94 0.18
CA ALA A 155 6.35 17.76 0.37
C ALA A 155 7.80 18.14 0.77
N MET A 156 8.37 19.15 0.11
CA MET A 156 9.72 19.63 0.43
C MET A 156 9.76 20.31 1.80
N ASP A 157 8.71 21.07 2.13
CA ASP A 157 8.57 21.75 3.42
C ASP A 157 8.50 20.74 4.58
N HIS A 158 7.71 19.67 4.44
CA HIS A 158 7.63 18.61 5.44
C HIS A 158 8.95 17.83 5.58
N ALA A 159 9.66 17.59 4.48
CA ALA A 159 10.99 16.96 4.54
C ALA A 159 12.00 17.87 5.26
N ALA A 160 11.96 19.17 4.98
CA ALA A 160 12.84 20.16 5.60
C ALA A 160 12.55 20.31 7.11
N MET A 161 11.26 20.42 7.47
CA MET A 161 10.79 20.46 8.85
C MET A 161 11.27 19.25 9.67
N ASN A 162 11.38 18.06 9.07
CA ASN A 162 11.84 16.84 9.76
C ASN A 162 13.34 16.54 9.57
N GLY A 163 14.10 17.44 8.93
CA GLY A 163 15.55 17.31 8.79
C GLY A 163 15.98 16.23 7.79
N HIS A 164 15.10 15.83 6.88
CA HIS A 164 15.36 14.79 5.89
C HIS A 164 16.10 15.34 4.66
N LEU A 165 17.35 15.75 4.86
CA LEU A 165 18.19 16.36 3.83
C LEU A 165 18.21 15.54 2.53
N HIS A 166 18.37 14.21 2.61
CA HIS A 166 18.40 13.34 1.43
C HIS A 166 17.12 13.38 0.60
N VAL A 167 15.96 13.63 1.23
CA VAL A 167 14.69 13.83 0.54
C VAL A 167 14.61 15.24 -0.06
N VAL A 168 15.03 16.26 0.69
CA VAL A 168 15.05 17.66 0.21
C VAL A 168 15.94 17.78 -1.02
N THR A 169 17.15 17.23 -0.99
CA THR A 169 18.07 17.20 -2.13
C THR A 169 17.45 16.48 -3.33
N TYR A 170 16.84 15.31 -3.11
CA TYR A 170 16.19 14.57 -4.20
C TYR A 170 15.07 15.38 -4.84
N LEU A 171 14.16 15.94 -4.04
CA LEU A 171 13.03 16.74 -4.54
C LEU A 171 13.52 18.02 -5.23
N HIS A 172 14.59 18.66 -4.74
CA HIS A 172 15.16 19.87 -5.33
C HIS A 172 15.84 19.61 -6.68
N GLU A 173 16.53 18.48 -6.83
CA GLU A 173 17.20 18.11 -8.08
C GLU A 173 16.22 17.63 -9.16
N HIS A 174 15.18 16.91 -8.76
CA HIS A 174 14.29 16.21 -9.70
C HIS A 174 13.01 16.99 -10.02
N ARG A 175 12.67 18.03 -9.24
CA ARG A 175 11.43 18.79 -9.39
C ARG A 175 11.65 20.30 -9.39
N ARG A 176 10.74 21.01 -10.07
CA ARG A 176 10.82 22.47 -10.29
C ARG A 176 9.90 23.30 -9.40
N GLU A 177 9.01 22.66 -8.65
CA GLU A 177 8.05 23.39 -7.80
C GLU A 177 8.75 24.09 -6.62
N GLY A 178 9.86 23.56 -6.12
CA GLY A 178 10.63 24.18 -5.03
C GLY A 178 9.95 24.04 -3.66
N CYS A 179 10.44 24.81 -2.67
CA CYS A 179 9.91 24.90 -1.31
C CYS A 179 9.22 26.25 -1.07
N THR A 180 8.43 26.32 0.00
CA THR A 180 7.94 27.60 0.52
C THR A 180 8.93 28.20 1.53
N GLU A 181 8.75 29.49 1.86
CA GLU A 181 9.52 30.18 2.91
C GLU A 181 9.44 29.43 4.26
N SER A 182 8.33 28.74 4.52
CA SER A 182 8.12 27.96 5.74
C SER A 182 9.10 26.79 5.89
N ALA A 183 9.66 26.25 4.80
CA ALA A 183 10.63 25.15 4.87
C ALA A 183 11.86 25.52 5.71
N MET A 184 12.41 26.72 5.46
CA MET A 184 13.60 27.20 6.16
C MET A 184 13.29 27.60 7.60
N ASP A 185 12.13 28.22 7.84
CA ASP A 185 11.68 28.57 9.18
C ASP A 185 11.50 27.33 10.06
N TYR A 186 10.83 26.29 9.55
CA TYR A 186 10.63 25.04 10.28
C TYR A 186 11.92 24.25 10.48
N ALA A 187 12.78 24.17 9.46
CA ALA A 187 14.09 23.53 9.59
C ALA A 187 14.95 24.23 10.65
N SER A 188 14.96 25.57 10.65
CA SER A 188 15.69 26.38 11.64
C SER A 188 15.12 26.20 13.05
N ALA A 189 13.79 26.26 13.20
CA ALA A 189 13.10 26.11 14.48
C ALA A 189 13.35 24.72 15.10
N ASN A 190 13.47 23.67 14.28
CA ASN A 190 13.74 22.30 14.73
C ASN A 190 15.26 21.98 14.82
N GLY A 191 16.14 22.95 14.57
CA GLY A 191 17.60 22.79 14.68
C GLY A 191 18.22 21.95 13.55
N HIS A 192 17.55 21.82 12.41
CA HIS A 192 18.02 21.09 11.24
C HIS A 192 18.94 21.94 10.36
N LEU A 193 20.07 22.37 10.93
CA LEU A 193 21.10 23.19 10.27
C LEU A 193 21.65 22.61 8.97
N ALA A 194 21.61 21.28 8.80
CA ALA A 194 22.07 20.64 7.56
C ALA A 194 21.12 20.85 6.37
N VAL A 195 19.87 21.27 6.64
CA VAL A 195 18.84 21.55 5.62
C VAL A 195 18.81 23.04 5.23
N VAL A 196 19.15 23.94 6.15
CA VAL A 196 19.16 25.41 5.99
C VAL A 196 20.40 25.86 5.22
#